data_AF-A0A6L5JVX9-F1
#
_entry.id   AF-A0A6L5JVX9-F1
#
_cell.length_a   1.000
_cell.length_b   1.000
_cell.length_c   1.000
_cell.angle_alpha   90.00
_cell.angle_beta   90.00
_cell.angle_gamma   90.00
#
_symmetry.space_group_name_H-M   'P 1'
#
loop_
_entity.id
_entity.type
_entity.pdbx_description
1 polymer ?
#
loop_
_entity_poly.entity_id
_entity_poly.type
_entity_poly.pdbx_seq_one_letter_code
_entity_poly.pdbx_strand_id
1 'polypeptide(L)' 'MPTTAKALFDAAFAGPRDPRSEAYKAGVLAALRYRIDGDRMTNPFPPASAESDAWYAGTSEGHALWRNHQSVADRLAA' A
#
# COMPACT_ATOMS: atom_id res chain seq x y z
N MET A 1 0.53 -15.99 -12.01
CA MET A 1 -0.63 -15.07 -11.98
C MET A 1 -0.09 -13.66 -11.80
N PRO A 2 -0.61 -12.64 -12.50
CA PRO A 2 -0.20 -11.25 -12.24
C PRO A 2 -0.54 -10.88 -10.79
N THR A 3 0.41 -10.29 -10.07
CA THR A 3 0.19 -9.77 -8.72
C THR A 3 -0.72 -8.55 -8.80
N THR A 4 -1.90 -8.60 -8.18
CA THR A 4 -2.78 -7.43 -8.07
C THR A 4 -2.44 -6.61 -6.84
N ALA A 5 -2.82 -5.32 -6.83
CA ALA A 5 -2.67 -4.47 -5.64
C ALA A 5 -3.33 -5.08 -4.40
N LYS A 6 -4.51 -5.69 -4.56
CA LYS A 6 -5.20 -6.38 -3.48
C LYS A 6 -4.42 -7.60 -2.97
N ALA A 7 -3.84 -8.41 -3.86
CA ALA A 7 -3.07 -9.58 -3.44
C ALA A 7 -1.83 -9.18 -2.63
N LEU A 8 -1.10 -8.14 -3.07
CA LEU A 8 0.04 -7.64 -2.33
C LEU A 8 -0.38 -7.00 -1.00
N PHE A 9 -1.51 -6.28 -0.97
CA PHE A 9 -2.09 -5.75 0.26
C PHE A 9 -2.48 -6.87 1.24
N ASP A 10 -3.23 -7.88 0.79
CA ASP A 10 -3.70 -8.97 1.63
C ASP A 10 -2.50 -9.74 2.21
N ALA A 11 -1.51 -10.07 1.38
CA ALA A 11 -0.27 -10.70 1.84
C ALA A 11 0.47 -9.80 2.83
N ALA A 12 0.55 -8.51 2.52
CA ALA A 12 1.14 -7.54 3.40
C ALA A 12 0.37 -7.43 4.70
N PHE A 13 -0.93 -7.76 4.80
CA PHE A 13 -1.85 -7.69 5.97
C PHE A 13 -2.24 -9.02 6.65
N ALA A 14 -1.79 -10.17 6.15
CA ALA A 14 -2.20 -11.49 6.63
C ALA A 14 -1.57 -11.93 7.96
N GLY A 15 -0.37 -11.44 8.29
CA GLY A 15 0.36 -11.80 9.52
C GLY A 15 0.01 -10.94 10.75
N PRO A 16 0.31 -11.44 11.97
CA PRO A 16 0.11 -10.69 13.21
C PRO A 16 0.95 -9.41 13.23
N ARG A 17 0.32 -8.32 13.69
CA ARG A 17 0.86 -6.96 13.70
C ARG A 17 0.02 -6.10 14.63
N ASP A 18 0.54 -4.94 15.02
CA ASP A 18 -0.27 -3.95 15.73
C ASP A 18 -1.46 -3.51 14.87
N PRO A 19 -2.67 -3.36 15.45
CA PRO A 19 -3.83 -2.87 14.73
C PRO A 19 -3.51 -1.56 14.01
N ARG A 20 -3.77 -1.53 12.70
CA ARG A 20 -3.67 -0.30 11.88
C ARG A 20 -5.06 0.23 11.59
N SER A 21 -5.20 1.56 11.61
CA SER A 21 -6.47 2.22 11.28
C SER A 21 -6.89 1.93 9.84
N GLU A 22 -8.18 2.06 9.57
CA GLU A 22 -8.71 1.87 8.21
C GLU A 22 -8.19 2.94 7.24
N ALA A 23 -7.98 4.18 7.72
CA ALA A 23 -7.36 5.25 6.93
C ALA A 23 -5.92 4.90 6.50
N TYR A 24 -5.14 4.31 7.40
CA TYR A 24 -3.79 3.83 7.08
C TYR A 24 -3.82 2.75 6.00
N LYS A 25 -4.65 1.73 6.19
CA LYS A 25 -4.82 0.63 5.22
C LYS A 25 -5.29 1.16 3.85
N ALA A 26 -6.20 2.13 3.84
CA ALA A 26 -6.66 2.78 2.61
C ALA A 26 -5.51 3.49 1.88
N GLY A 27 -4.60 4.14 2.60
CA GLY A 27 -3.38 4.75 2.05
C GLY A 27 -2.44 3.70 1.43
N VAL A 28 -2.20 2.59 2.14
CA VAL A 28 -1.37 1.49 1.62
C VAL A 28 -1.96 0.96 0.32
N LEU A 29 -3.25 0.62 0.31
CA LEU A 29 -3.91 0.07 -0.88
C LEU A 29 -3.95 1.07 -2.05
N ALA A 30 -4.16 2.36 -1.78
CA ALA A 30 -4.14 3.40 -2.80
C ALA A 30 -2.77 3.51 -3.49
N ALA A 31 -1.68 3.46 -2.72
CA ALA A 31 -0.33 3.47 -3.27
C ALA A 31 -0.05 2.21 -4.12
N LEU A 32 -0.52 1.04 -3.68
CA LEU A 32 -0.37 -0.20 -4.45
C LEU A 32 -1.16 -0.18 -5.76
N ARG A 33 -2.42 0.28 -5.75
CA ARG A 33 -3.23 0.46 -6.97
C ARG A 33 -2.59 1.43 -7.94
N TYR A 34 -2.03 2.55 -7.45
CA TYR A 34 -1.30 3.47 -8.31
C TYR A 34 -0.09 2.82 -8.99
N ARG A 35 0.67 2.00 -8.26
CA ARG A 35 1.88 1.37 -8.80
C ARG A 35 1.60 0.17 -9.71
N ILE A 36 0.56 -0.61 -9.43
CA ILE A 36 0.27 -1.87 -10.13
C ILE A 36 -0.82 -1.68 -11.20
N ASP A 37 -1.90 -0.99 -10.84
CA ASP A 37 -3.09 -0.84 -11.68
C ASP A 37 -3.11 0.49 -12.45
N GLY A 38 -2.26 1.47 -12.07
CA GLY A 38 -2.16 2.79 -12.70
C GLY A 38 -3.19 3.82 -12.21
N ASP A 39 -3.92 3.50 -11.13
CA ASP A 39 -4.98 4.36 -10.57
C ASP A 39 -4.44 5.67 -10.00
N ARG A 40 -5.23 6.75 -10.07
CA ARG A 40 -4.89 8.01 -9.41
C ARG A 40 -5.02 7.91 -7.89
N MET A 41 -4.04 8.44 -7.17
CA MET A 41 -4.12 8.60 -5.71
C MET A 41 -4.81 9.91 -5.35
N THR A 42 -5.91 9.81 -4.60
CA THR A 42 -6.62 10.95 -4.00
C THR A 42 -6.90 10.61 -2.56
N ASN A 43 -6.45 11.46 -1.62
CA ASN A 43 -6.76 11.31 -0.21
C ASN A 43 -8.24 11.68 0.02
N PRO A 44 -9.09 10.74 0.51
CA PRO A 44 -10.52 10.99 0.70
C PRO A 44 -10.85 11.69 2.03
N PHE A 45 -9.87 11.86 2.92
CA PHE A 45 -10.08 12.42 4.26
C PHE A 45 -9.91 13.95 4.27
N PRO A 46 -10.58 14.66 5.22
CA PRO A 46 -10.43 16.10 5.34
C PRO A 46 -8.96 16.52 5.48
N PRO A 47 -8.53 17.62 4.84
CA PRO A 47 -7.18 18.14 5.05
C PRO A 47 -6.89 18.42 6.53
N ALA A 48 -5.66 18.13 6.97
CA ALA A 48 -5.20 18.32 8.35
C ALA A 48 -5.98 17.51 9.41
N SER A 49 -6.61 16.40 9.04
CA SER A 49 -7.19 15.43 9.98
C SER A 49 -6.22 14.29 10.30
N ALA A 50 -6.42 13.64 11.44
CA ALA A 50 -5.63 12.47 11.85
C ALA A 50 -5.75 11.30 10.84
N GLU A 51 -6.92 11.13 10.20
CA GLU A 51 -7.12 10.16 9.14
C GLU A 51 -6.35 10.53 7.87
N SER A 52 -6.27 11.82 7.55
CA SER A 52 -5.47 12.33 6.43
C SER A 52 -3.99 11.99 6.65
N ASP A 53 -3.48 12.26 7.84
CA ASP A 53 -2.11 11.95 8.23
C ASP A 53 -1.84 10.44 8.20
N ALA A 54 -2.77 9.65 8.74
CA ALA A 54 -2.69 8.19 8.72
C ALA A 54 -2.70 7.64 7.29
N TRP A 55 -3.51 8.22 6.40
CA TRP A 55 -3.54 7.84 4.98
C TRP A 55 -2.20 8.12 4.30
N TYR A 56 -1.62 9.31 4.50
CA TYR A 56 -0.29 9.62 3.94
C TYR A 56 0.81 8.72 4.52
N ALA A 57 0.76 8.40 5.82
CA ALA A 57 1.66 7.41 6.42
C ALA A 57 1.50 6.04 5.76
N GLY A 58 0.26 5.60 5.52
CA GLY A 58 -0.05 4.36 4.81
C GLY A 58 0.48 4.35 3.37
N THR A 59 0.36 5.45 2.62
CA THR A 59 0.91 5.53 1.25
C THR A 59 2.42 5.32 1.21
N SER A 60 3.13 5.80 2.23
CA SER A 60 4.58 5.65 2.35
C SER A 60 4.97 4.16 2.51
N GLU A 61 4.24 3.41 3.35
CA GLU A 61 4.43 1.95 3.47
C GLU A 61 4.04 1.24 2.16
N GLY A 62 2.93 1.60 1.53
CA GLY A 62 2.52 0.99 0.25
C GLY A 62 3.57 1.14 -0.85
N HIS A 63 4.22 2.30 -0.96
CA HIS A 63 5.35 2.48 -1.88
C HIS A 63 6.57 1.63 -1.49
N ALA A 64 6.85 1.47 -0.19
CA ALA A 64 7.94 0.60 0.28
C ALA A 64 7.66 -0.88 -0.04
N LEU A 65 6.43 -1.35 0.17
CA LEU A 65 5.98 -2.70 -0.18
C LEU A 65 6.15 -2.97 -1.68
N TRP A 66 5.73 -2.04 -2.54
CA TRP A 66 5.91 -2.15 -3.99
C TRP A 66 7.40 -2.26 -4.37
N ARG A 67 8.27 -1.40 -3.83
CA ARG A 67 9.72 -1.46 -4.10
C ARG A 67 10.32 -2.80 -3.67
N ASN A 68 9.93 -3.29 -2.49
CA ASN A 68 10.40 -4.58 -2.00
C ASN A 68 9.94 -5.73 -2.92
N HIS A 69 8.67 -5.72 -3.35
CA HIS A 69 8.12 -6.70 -4.28
C HIS A 69 8.91 -6.75 -5.59
N GLN A 70 9.20 -5.59 -6.20
CA GLN A 70 10.03 -5.53 -7.41
C GLN A 70 11.44 -6.08 -7.16
N SER A 71 12.08 -5.69 -6.06
CA SER A 71 13.44 -6.15 -5.76
C SER A 71 13.55 -7.66 -5.57
N VAL A 72 12.52 -8.29 -5.00
CA VAL A 72 12.45 -9.74 -4.85
C VAL A 72 12.23 -10.41 -6.20
N ALA A 73 11.32 -9.87 -7.02
CA ALA A 73 11.08 -10.37 -8.38
C ALA A 73 12.36 -10.32 -9.23
N ASP A 74 13.10 -9.21 -9.18
CA ASP A 74 14.34 -9.02 -9.93
C ASP A 74 15.43 -10.02 -9.49
N ARG A 75 15.57 -10.28 -8.17
CA ARG A 75 16.53 -11.27 -7.65
C ARG A 75 16.20 -12.70 -8.04
N LEU A 76 14.92 -13.03 -8.20
CA LEU A 76 14.48 -14.36 -8.63
C LEU A 76 14.61 -14.57 -10.15
N ALA A 77 14.73 -13.49 -10.92
CA ALA A 77 14.90 -13.51 -12.36
C ALA A 77 16.37 -13.48 -12.83
N ALA A 78 17.32 -13.26 -11.91
CA ALA A 78 18.77 -13.25 -12.15
C ALA A 78 19.39 -14.64 -11.90
#